data_AF-A0A176RX83-F1
#
_entry.id   AF-A0A176RX83-F1
#
_cell.length_a   1.000
_cell.length_b   1.000
_cell.length_c   1.000
_cell.angle_alpha   90.00
_cell.angle_beta   90.00
_cell.angle_gamma   90.00
#
_symmetry.space_group_name_H-M   'P 1'
#
loop_
_entity.id
_entity.type
_entity.pdbx_description
1 polymer ?
#
loop_
_entity_poly.entity_id
_entity_poly.type
_entity_poly.pdbx_seq_one_letter_code
_entity_poly.pdbx_strand_id
1 'polypeptide(L)'
;GSMEAVCYLTELNVRGRDTAWRIRQAIETAQSALYVFDQLKSKKESTRRPLRKIVFSVASRRELPLAEQARREAQKIAEGVKLAKDLANLPGNICTPSYLAEQAKNMCTLHENLSCKVLLENHLDKQGLNALLAVSKGSNESPRFIVLEYQG
;
A
#
# COMPACT_ATOMS: atom_id res chain seq x y z
N GLY A 1 10.16 23.93 -9.35
CA GLY A 1 8.93 23.78 -8.57
C GLY A 1 9.13 24.26 -7.15
N SER A 2 8.05 24.68 -6.49
CA SER A 2 7.98 24.78 -5.04
C SER A 2 8.11 23.37 -4.44
N MET A 3 8.72 23.25 -3.26
CA MET A 3 8.90 21.98 -2.56
C MET A 3 7.84 21.79 -1.47
N GLU A 4 7.05 22.82 -1.21
CA GLU A 4 5.96 22.82 -0.24
C GLU A 4 4.70 23.42 -0.87
N ALA A 5 3.55 22.88 -0.50
CA ALA A 5 2.24 23.36 -0.91
C ALA A 5 1.28 23.41 0.28
N VAL A 6 0.37 24.38 0.28
CA VAL A 6 -0.76 24.43 1.21
C VAL A 6 -2.05 24.22 0.41
N CYS A 7 -2.86 23.27 0.82
CA CYS A 7 -4.13 22.94 0.20
C CYS A 7 -5.28 23.42 1.08
N TYR A 8 -6.07 24.36 0.55
CA TYR A 8 -7.27 24.90 1.21
C TYR A 8 -8.56 24.20 0.76
N LEU A 9 -8.49 23.26 -0.21
CA LEU A 9 -9.67 22.52 -0.67
C LEU A 9 -10.36 21.73 0.46
N THR A 10 -9.60 21.32 1.47
CA THR A 10 -10.10 20.60 2.64
C THR A 10 -10.97 21.48 3.56
N GLU A 11 -10.98 22.80 3.39
CA GLU A 11 -11.87 23.71 4.11
C GLU A 11 -13.25 23.80 3.45
N LEU A 12 -13.36 23.49 2.16
CA LEU A 12 -14.61 23.61 1.42
C LEU A 12 -15.68 22.69 2.01
N ASN A 13 -16.88 23.23 2.21
CA ASN A 13 -18.00 22.44 2.70
C ASN A 13 -18.46 21.46 1.61
N VAL A 14 -18.42 20.18 1.93
CA VAL A 14 -18.94 19.11 1.08
C VAL A 14 -20.18 18.53 1.77
N ARG A 15 -21.33 18.63 1.11
CA ARG A 15 -22.62 18.22 1.68
C ARG A 15 -22.55 16.79 2.22
N GLY A 16 -22.85 16.63 3.51
CA GLY A 16 -22.88 15.33 4.20
C GLY A 16 -21.51 14.73 4.51
N ARG A 17 -20.42 15.49 4.41
CA ARG A 17 -19.04 15.04 4.71
C ARG A 17 -18.41 15.90 5.79
N ASP A 18 -17.77 15.26 6.74
CA ASP A 18 -17.06 15.92 7.82
C ASP A 18 -15.60 16.24 7.42
N THR A 19 -14.84 16.82 8.36
CA THR A 19 -13.43 17.14 8.13
C THR A 19 -12.57 15.88 7.98
N ALA A 20 -12.88 14.80 8.69
CA ALA A 20 -12.14 13.55 8.55
C ALA A 20 -12.22 13.02 7.12
N TRP A 21 -13.42 12.96 6.55
CA TRP A 21 -13.61 12.50 5.17
C TRP A 21 -12.85 13.38 4.17
N ARG A 22 -12.94 14.72 4.32
CA ARG A 22 -12.26 15.66 3.42
C ARG A 22 -10.74 15.49 3.46
N ILE A 23 -10.16 15.36 4.67
CA ILE A 23 -8.73 15.13 4.86
C ILE A 23 -8.29 13.79 4.29
N ARG A 24 -9.04 12.72 4.56
CA ARG A 24 -8.73 11.38 4.04
C ARG A 24 -8.69 11.36 2.52
N GLN A 25 -9.75 11.86 1.87
CA GLN A 25 -9.83 11.90 0.42
C GLN A 25 -8.73 12.76 -0.21
N ALA A 26 -8.41 13.90 0.38
CA ALA A 26 -7.34 14.77 -0.12
C ALA A 26 -5.97 14.07 -0.07
N ILE A 27 -5.66 13.35 1.01
CA ILE A 27 -4.39 12.62 1.17
C ILE A 27 -4.34 11.40 0.26
N GLU A 28 -5.37 10.55 0.28
CA GLU A 28 -5.43 9.34 -0.55
C GLU A 28 -5.32 9.70 -2.05
N THR A 29 -6.02 10.76 -2.48
CA THR A 29 -5.93 11.27 -3.87
C THR A 29 -4.56 11.84 -4.19
N ALA A 30 -3.99 12.67 -3.32
CA ALA A 30 -2.67 13.23 -3.53
C ALA A 30 -1.60 12.14 -3.64
N GLN A 31 -1.63 11.14 -2.75
CA GLN A 31 -0.70 10.01 -2.80
C GLN A 31 -0.89 9.15 -4.05
N SER A 32 -2.14 8.91 -4.46
CA SER A 32 -2.42 8.18 -5.70
C SER A 32 -1.94 8.94 -6.94
N ALA A 33 -2.09 10.27 -6.97
CA ALA A 33 -1.63 11.11 -8.07
C ALA A 33 -0.09 11.22 -8.14
N LEU A 34 0.58 11.13 -7.00
CA LEU A 34 2.05 11.16 -6.89
C LEU A 34 2.70 9.79 -7.07
N TYR A 35 1.92 8.72 -7.24
CA TYR A 35 2.44 7.37 -7.43
C TYR A 35 3.25 7.28 -8.74
N VAL A 36 4.49 6.79 -8.63
CA VAL A 36 5.37 6.51 -9.77
C VAL A 36 5.97 5.12 -9.61
N PHE A 37 5.88 4.31 -10.66
CA PHE A 37 6.57 3.04 -10.76
C PHE A 37 7.70 3.14 -11.79
N ASP A 38 8.94 3.33 -11.31
CA ASP A 38 10.13 3.48 -12.14
C ASP A 38 11.22 2.44 -11.84
N GLN A 39 10.90 1.45 -11.00
CA GLN A 39 11.85 0.44 -10.50
C GLN A 39 12.53 -0.33 -11.64
N LEU A 40 11.83 -0.51 -12.76
CA LEU A 40 12.29 -1.26 -13.94
C LEU A 40 12.77 -0.34 -15.10
N LYS A 41 12.78 0.98 -14.90
CA LYS A 41 13.29 1.91 -15.92
C LYS A 41 14.81 2.02 -15.80
N SER A 42 15.53 1.79 -16.91
CA SER A 42 16.98 2.00 -16.97
C SER A 42 17.39 3.47 -16.80
N LYS A 43 16.54 4.41 -17.27
CA LYS A 43 16.69 5.84 -17.04
C LYS A 43 15.55 6.32 -16.16
N LYS A 44 15.87 6.76 -14.96
CA LYS A 44 14.90 7.33 -14.02
C LYS A 44 14.87 8.84 -14.18
N GLU A 45 13.67 9.39 -14.34
CA GLU A 45 13.50 10.84 -14.34
C GLU A 45 13.65 11.36 -12.92
N SER A 46 14.57 12.28 -12.71
CA SER A 46 14.73 12.96 -11.43
C SER A 46 14.15 14.36 -11.52
N THR A 47 13.15 14.64 -10.68
CA THR A 47 12.65 16.01 -10.54
C THR A 47 13.64 16.81 -9.68
N ARG A 48 14.26 17.87 -10.22
CA ARG A 48 15.26 18.70 -9.50
C ARG A 48 14.77 19.25 -8.16
N ARG A 49 13.46 19.53 -8.06
CA ARG A 49 12.78 20.05 -6.86
C ARG A 49 11.43 19.34 -6.70
N PRO A 50 11.40 18.14 -6.12
CA PRO A 50 10.15 17.41 -5.91
C PRO A 50 9.36 18.07 -4.78
N LEU A 51 8.04 17.91 -4.83
CA LEU A 51 7.16 18.28 -3.72
C LEU A 51 7.48 17.38 -2.52
N ARG A 52 7.83 17.98 -1.38
CA ARG A 52 8.23 17.27 -0.16
C ARG A 52 7.17 17.34 0.94
N LYS A 53 6.33 18.38 0.90
CA LYS A 53 5.34 18.63 1.95
C LYS A 53 4.06 19.21 1.36
N ILE A 54 2.93 18.65 1.79
CA ILE A 54 1.61 19.24 1.58
C ILE A 54 1.01 19.49 2.95
N VAL A 55 0.59 20.73 3.20
CA VAL A 55 -0.17 21.11 4.39
C VAL A 55 -1.64 21.20 4.00
N PHE A 56 -2.50 20.43 4.64
CA PHE A 56 -3.95 20.53 4.46
C PHE A 56 -4.52 21.44 5.52
N SER A 57 -5.19 22.51 5.08
CA SER A 57 -5.81 23.46 6.00
C SER A 57 -7.17 22.97 6.48
N VAL A 58 -7.56 23.37 7.68
CA VAL A 58 -8.86 23.08 8.29
C VAL A 58 -9.53 24.38 8.69
N ALA A 59 -10.86 24.43 8.58
CA ALA A 59 -11.62 25.66 8.74
C ALA A 59 -11.52 26.26 10.16
N SER A 60 -11.26 25.43 11.18
CA SER A 60 -11.08 25.90 12.55
C SER A 60 -10.11 25.04 13.35
N ARG A 61 -9.48 25.63 14.39
CA ARG A 61 -8.60 24.89 15.31
C ARG A 61 -9.30 23.72 16.03
N ARG A 62 -10.63 23.76 16.16
CA ARG A 62 -11.42 22.70 16.80
C ARG A 62 -11.43 21.40 16.00
N GLU A 63 -11.20 21.48 14.69
CA GLU A 63 -11.18 20.32 13.80
C GLU A 63 -9.81 19.64 13.74
N LEU A 64 -8.76 20.26 14.27
CA LEU A 64 -7.39 19.73 14.22
C LEU A 64 -7.25 18.29 14.78
N PRO A 65 -7.85 17.92 15.93
CA PRO A 65 -7.74 16.55 16.44
C PRO A 65 -8.32 15.52 15.48
N LEU A 66 -9.51 15.81 14.93
CA LEU A 66 -10.19 14.94 13.96
C LEU A 66 -9.39 14.83 12.66
N ALA A 67 -8.86 15.95 12.18
CA ALA A 67 -8.05 16.01 10.97
C ALA A 67 -6.73 15.26 11.13
N GLU A 68 -6.06 15.34 12.28
CA GLU A 68 -4.80 14.63 12.52
C GLU A 68 -5.00 13.12 12.60
N GLN A 69 -6.09 12.66 13.22
CA GLN A 69 -6.45 11.23 13.21
C GLN A 69 -6.72 10.75 11.77
N ALA A 70 -7.57 11.46 11.03
CA ALA A 70 -7.86 11.19 9.64
C ALA A 70 -6.59 11.19 8.76
N ARG A 71 -5.65 12.11 9.02
CA ARG A 71 -4.37 12.19 8.31
C ARG A 71 -3.54 10.92 8.52
N ARG A 72 -3.45 10.43 9.75
CA ARG A 72 -2.71 9.20 10.09
C ARG A 72 -3.32 7.98 9.40
N GLU A 73 -4.63 7.83 9.47
CA GLU A 73 -5.35 6.74 8.80
C GLU A 73 -5.16 6.77 7.28
N ALA A 74 -5.40 7.92 6.65
CA ALA A 74 -5.25 8.09 5.21
C ALA A 74 -3.84 7.76 4.73
N GLN A 75 -2.83 8.17 5.51
CA GLN A 75 -1.44 7.88 5.18
C GLN A 75 -1.17 6.36 5.20
N LYS A 76 -1.67 5.63 6.21
CA LYS A 76 -1.52 4.17 6.27
C LYS A 76 -2.27 3.44 5.16
N ILE A 77 -3.46 3.92 4.82
CA ILE A 77 -4.22 3.39 3.67
C ILE A 77 -3.45 3.61 2.37
N ALA A 78 -2.93 4.82 2.15
CA ALA A 78 -2.16 5.15 0.96
C ALA A 78 -0.85 4.33 0.86
N GLU A 79 -0.16 4.10 1.98
CA GLU A 79 1.01 3.21 2.05
C GLU A 79 0.65 1.78 1.63
N GLY A 80 -0.48 1.23 2.11
CA GLY A 80 -0.97 -0.09 1.70
C GLY A 80 -1.37 -0.17 0.23
N VAL A 81 -2.07 0.85 -0.29
CA VAL A 81 -2.44 0.95 -1.72
C VAL A 81 -1.18 1.03 -2.59
N LYS A 82 -0.17 1.80 -2.17
CA LYS A 82 1.11 1.90 -2.87
C LYS A 82 1.79 0.54 -2.95
N LEU A 83 1.88 -0.19 -1.83
CA LEU A 83 2.45 -1.55 -1.81
C LEU A 83 1.71 -2.48 -2.79
N ALA A 84 0.38 -2.49 -2.75
CA ALA A 84 -0.43 -3.30 -3.67
C ALA A 84 -0.17 -2.95 -5.14
N LYS A 85 -0.09 -1.65 -5.48
CA LYS A 85 0.25 -1.18 -6.83
C LYS A 85 1.66 -1.60 -7.23
N ASP A 86 2.64 -1.48 -6.34
CA ASP A 86 4.03 -1.88 -6.60
C ASP A 86 4.12 -3.38 -6.91
N LEU A 87 3.46 -4.24 -6.12
CA LEU A 87 3.43 -5.68 -6.37
C LEU A 87 2.71 -6.04 -7.67
N ALA A 88 1.60 -5.37 -7.97
CA ALA A 88 0.82 -5.63 -9.19
C ALA A 88 1.53 -5.15 -10.47
N ASN A 89 2.34 -4.09 -10.38
CA ASN A 89 3.07 -3.54 -11.53
C ASN A 89 4.38 -4.30 -11.84
N LEU A 90 4.84 -5.16 -10.93
CA LEU A 90 5.98 -6.02 -11.21
C LEU A 90 5.59 -7.13 -12.21
N PRO A 91 6.41 -7.39 -13.24
CA PRO A 91 6.13 -8.42 -14.23
C PRO A 91 6.27 -9.82 -13.62
N GLY A 92 5.61 -10.82 -14.22
CA GLY A 92 5.54 -12.19 -13.70
C GLY A 92 6.88 -12.93 -13.59
N ASN A 93 7.94 -12.46 -14.25
CA ASN A 93 9.30 -12.97 -14.07
C ASN A 93 10.00 -12.44 -12.80
N ILE A 94 9.41 -11.45 -12.12
CA ILE A 94 9.89 -10.89 -10.85
C ILE A 94 8.87 -11.17 -9.74
N CYS A 95 7.61 -10.84 -9.95
CA CYS A 95 6.52 -11.04 -8.99
C CYS A 95 6.02 -12.50 -9.03
N THR A 96 6.88 -13.42 -8.62
CA THR A 96 6.57 -14.85 -8.55
C THR A 96 5.86 -15.20 -7.23
N PRO A 97 5.26 -16.40 -7.09
CA PRO A 97 4.73 -16.87 -5.81
C PRO A 97 5.79 -16.81 -4.70
N SER A 98 7.03 -17.19 -5.00
CA SER A 98 8.16 -17.11 -4.06
C SER A 98 8.45 -15.67 -3.63
N TYR A 99 8.46 -14.72 -4.58
CA TYR A 99 8.66 -13.31 -4.28
C TYR A 99 7.55 -12.77 -3.35
N LEU A 100 6.28 -13.07 -3.63
CA LEU A 100 5.17 -12.63 -2.76
C LEU A 100 5.29 -13.20 -1.34
N ALA A 101 5.72 -14.45 -1.21
CA ALA A 101 5.95 -15.08 0.08
C ALA A 101 7.09 -14.39 0.86
N GLU A 102 8.14 -13.95 0.19
CA GLU A 102 9.22 -13.16 0.79
C GLU A 102 8.73 -11.77 1.22
N GLN A 103 7.94 -11.08 0.39
CA GLN A 103 7.36 -9.79 0.75
C GLN A 103 6.48 -9.89 2.01
N ALA A 104 5.67 -10.95 2.13
CA ALA A 104 4.85 -11.20 3.31
C ALA A 104 5.70 -11.46 4.57
N LYS A 105 6.80 -12.22 4.45
CA LYS A 105 7.75 -12.44 5.56
C LYS A 105 8.44 -11.14 5.97
N ASN A 106 8.90 -10.34 5.00
CA ASN A 106 9.53 -9.05 5.26
C ASN A 106 8.56 -8.08 5.94
N MET A 107 7.27 -8.11 5.61
CA MET A 107 6.27 -7.29 6.30
C MET A 107 6.17 -7.64 7.79
N CYS A 108 6.32 -8.92 8.16
CA CYS A 108 6.26 -9.35 9.57
C CYS A 108 7.52 -8.94 10.36
N THR A 109 8.67 -8.71 9.71
CA THR A 109 9.85 -8.19 10.42
C THR A 109 9.71 -6.72 10.82
N LEU A 110 8.77 -6.00 10.19
CA LEU A 110 8.48 -4.60 10.48
C LEU A 110 7.42 -4.42 11.59
N HIS A 111 6.71 -5.49 11.96
CA HIS A 111 5.54 -5.43 12.84
C HIS A 111 5.47 -6.63 13.78
N GLU A 112 5.67 -6.39 15.08
CA GLU A 112 5.69 -7.44 16.11
C GLU A 112 4.38 -8.23 16.22
N ASN A 113 3.25 -7.58 15.91
CA ASN A 113 1.90 -8.18 15.98
C ASN A 113 1.50 -8.94 14.70
N LEU A 114 2.40 -9.05 13.72
CA LEU A 114 2.18 -9.80 12.50
C LEU A 114 3.02 -11.07 12.49
N SER A 115 2.40 -12.19 12.11
CA SER A 115 3.10 -13.43 11.82
C SER A 115 2.77 -13.93 10.41
N CYS A 116 3.74 -14.61 9.79
CA CYS A 116 3.61 -15.17 8.45
C CYS A 116 3.93 -16.65 8.45
N LYS A 117 2.99 -17.45 7.96
CA LYS A 117 3.18 -18.88 7.66
C LYS A 117 3.04 -19.09 6.17
N VAL A 118 4.04 -19.71 5.56
CA VAL A 118 4.04 -20.03 4.13
C VAL A 118 3.97 -21.53 3.98
N LEU A 119 2.88 -22.03 3.39
CA LEU A 119 2.73 -23.45 3.05
C LEU A 119 3.30 -23.69 1.66
N LEU A 120 4.19 -24.67 1.57
CA LEU A 120 4.79 -25.15 0.33
C LEU A 120 4.00 -26.33 -0.25
N GLU A 121 4.31 -26.71 -1.48
CA GLU A 121 3.63 -27.76 -2.26
C GLU A 121 3.33 -29.03 -1.47
N ASN A 122 4.33 -29.59 -0.76
CA ASN A 122 4.15 -30.80 0.07
C ASN A 122 3.10 -30.63 1.19
N HIS A 123 2.95 -29.42 1.73
CA HIS A 123 1.92 -29.13 2.73
C HIS A 123 0.54 -29.01 2.08
N LEU A 124 0.47 -28.41 0.88
CA LEU A 124 -0.78 -28.25 0.13
C LEU A 124 -1.33 -29.60 -0.32
N ASP A 125 -0.44 -30.50 -0.75
CA ASP A 125 -0.79 -31.88 -1.14
C ASP A 125 -1.35 -32.66 0.05
N LYS A 126 -0.67 -32.62 1.20
CA LYS A 126 -1.15 -33.22 2.46
C LYS A 126 -2.49 -32.67 2.94
N GLN A 127 -2.81 -31.41 2.61
CA GLN A 127 -4.06 -30.75 2.96
C GLN A 127 -5.17 -30.98 1.91
N GLY A 128 -4.88 -31.70 0.83
CA GLY A 128 -5.86 -32.01 -0.23
C GLY A 128 -6.23 -30.81 -1.11
N LEU A 129 -5.37 -29.79 -1.21
CA LEU A 129 -5.61 -28.57 -2.00
C LEU A 129 -5.35 -28.80 -3.50
N ASN A 130 -5.95 -29.86 -4.05
CA ASN A 130 -5.69 -30.38 -5.40
C ASN A 130 -6.04 -29.37 -6.51
N ALA A 131 -7.05 -28.53 -6.31
CA ALA A 131 -7.42 -27.50 -7.29
C ALA A 131 -6.31 -26.44 -7.46
N LEU A 132 -5.69 -26.01 -6.36
CA LEU A 132 -4.57 -25.07 -6.40
C LEU A 132 -3.34 -25.73 -7.02
N LEU A 133 -3.02 -26.96 -6.61
CA LEU A 133 -1.91 -27.73 -7.17
C LEU A 133 -2.07 -27.96 -8.68
N ALA A 134 -3.29 -28.24 -9.15
CA ALA A 134 -3.56 -28.42 -10.57
C ALA A 134 -3.23 -27.17 -11.39
N VAL A 135 -3.50 -25.96 -10.86
CA VAL A 135 -3.16 -24.69 -11.52
C VAL A 135 -1.64 -24.48 -11.56
N SER A 136 -0.91 -24.81 -10.48
CA SER A 136 0.54 -24.58 -10.43
C SER A 136 1.37 -25.59 -11.21
N LYS A 137 0.83 -26.79 -11.51
CA LYS A 137 1.55 -27.85 -12.25
C LYS A 137 2.10 -27.43 -13.61
N GLY A 138 1.53 -26.40 -14.24
CA GLY A 138 2.01 -25.87 -15.52
C GLY A 138 3.17 -24.87 -15.42
N SER A 139 3.63 -24.52 -14.22
CA SER A 139 4.64 -23.50 -13.96
C SER A 139 5.93 -24.11 -13.41
N ASN A 140 7.07 -23.51 -13.75
CA ASN A 140 8.35 -23.83 -13.09
C ASN A 140 8.43 -23.22 -11.67
N GLU A 141 7.57 -22.24 -11.36
CA GLU A 141 7.46 -21.67 -10.02
C GLU A 141 6.50 -22.48 -9.16
N SER A 142 7.04 -23.12 -8.11
CA SER A 142 6.23 -23.86 -7.14
C SER A 142 5.23 -22.96 -6.41
N PRO A 143 4.04 -23.47 -6.08
CA PRO A 143 3.02 -22.68 -5.38
C PRO A 143 3.48 -22.25 -3.99
N ARG A 144 2.96 -21.12 -3.54
CA ARG A 144 3.06 -20.62 -2.17
C ARG A 144 1.67 -20.28 -1.68
N PHE A 145 1.29 -20.78 -0.52
CA PHE A 145 0.09 -20.33 0.17
C PHE A 145 0.51 -19.52 1.39
N ILE A 146 0.20 -18.23 1.38
CA ILE A 146 0.64 -17.28 2.38
C ILE A 146 -0.50 -17.07 3.37
N VAL A 147 -0.23 -17.30 4.65
CA VAL A 147 -1.11 -16.97 5.76
C VAL A 147 -0.44 -15.86 6.56
N LEU A 148 -1.09 -14.70 6.61
CA LEU A 148 -0.69 -13.56 7.44
C LEU A 148 -1.69 -13.41 8.57
N GLU A 149 -1.22 -13.46 9.81
CA GLU A 149 -2.06 -13.36 11.01
C GLU A 149 -1.70 -12.09 11.77
N TYR A 150 -2.71 -11.29 12.09
CA TYR A 150 -2.59 -10.07 12.89
C TYR A 150 -3.21 -10.29 14.27
N GLN A 151 -2.41 -10.07 15.32
CA GLN A 151 -2.83 -10.16 16.72
C GLN A 151 -2.89 -8.73 17.30
N GLY A 152 -4.07 -8.12 17.20
CA GLY A 152 -4.33 -6.72 17.58
C GLY A 152 -4.66 -6.53 19.06
#